data_AF-X6M0Z2-F1
#
_entry.id   AF-X6M0Z2-F1
#
_cell.length_a   1.000
_cell.length_b   1.000
_cell.length_c   1.000
_cell.angle_alpha   90.00
_cell.angle_beta   90.00
_cell.angle_gamma   90.00
#
_symmetry.space_group_name_H-M   'P 1'
#
loop_
_entity.id
_entity.type
_entity.pdbx_description
1 polymer ?
#
loop_
_entity_poly.entity_id
_entity_poly.type
_entity_poly.pdbx_seq_one_letter_code
_entity_poly.pdbx_strand_id
1 'polypeptide(L)'
;MKKQTRPKVNLNDVWVVAETLLTAQKQLNDKGRIATPKEASLDKSNEEKEQHKTVSAEYNGFAFGWNNNNNDNDNDNDNDNDNHNDNNSNNNNNDNENECPNKPNEKEKEKSEMEIPVMKLSVRFHTLVEKFSCLELTLMMCQSRNHFYVQFQHLKQCIEQMCKHTFTPCDFRQILYLVPHFYDVSWKSIWIRSLRSNKRETKLIVSAKSDDDTEAQVDTQQMKQKFMCASLVDRRCKVFRDNMICFVRDKHQVNFLLVFFCYNPIKKLGVFYNLLKKWLVDNNLMIFDPFERREWHNEFEVDQLAVIPFGDLPEKPANELRLHES
;
A
#
# COMPACT_ATOMS: atom_id res chain seq x y z
N MET A 1 4.21 49.36 -4.30
CA MET A 1 4.48 48.18 -5.14
C MET A 1 3.15 47.59 -5.61
N LYS A 2 2.86 47.59 -6.93
CA LYS A 2 1.63 46.99 -7.46
C LYS A 2 1.84 45.48 -7.61
N LYS A 3 1.05 44.66 -6.90
CA LYS A 3 1.01 43.21 -7.11
C LYS A 3 0.47 42.95 -8.52
N GLN A 4 1.34 42.49 -9.41
CA GLN A 4 0.95 42.08 -10.75
C GLN A 4 0.23 40.74 -10.62
N THR A 5 -1.09 40.76 -10.77
CA THR A 5 -1.93 39.56 -10.78
C THR A 5 -1.60 38.76 -12.05
N ARG A 6 -1.07 37.55 -11.88
CA ARG A 6 -0.78 36.64 -12.99
C ARG A 6 -2.10 36.24 -13.67
N PRO A 7 -2.14 36.14 -15.01
CA PRO A 7 -3.31 35.66 -15.72
C PRO A 7 -3.58 34.20 -15.31
N LYS A 8 -4.82 33.92 -14.86
CA LYS A 8 -5.30 32.56 -14.65
C LYS A 8 -5.55 31.94 -16.03
N VAL A 9 -4.72 30.98 -16.43
CA VAL A 9 -4.99 30.16 -17.61
C VAL A 9 -6.00 29.09 -17.20
N ASN A 10 -7.10 28.99 -17.94
CA ASN A 10 -8.12 27.98 -17.71
C ASN A 10 -7.64 26.64 -18.27
N LEU A 11 -7.45 25.65 -17.40
CA LEU A 11 -6.97 24.31 -17.78
C LEU A 11 -7.93 23.60 -18.74
N ASN A 12 -9.23 23.92 -18.73
CA ASN A 12 -10.20 23.37 -19.68
C ASN A 12 -9.89 23.82 -21.12
N ASP A 13 -9.43 25.05 -21.32
CA ASP A 13 -9.10 25.55 -22.66
C ASP A 13 -7.86 24.84 -23.22
N VAL A 14 -6.91 24.50 -22.35
CA VAL A 14 -5.71 23.71 -22.71
C VAL A 14 -6.10 22.28 -23.11
N TRP A 15 -7.08 21.70 -22.40
CA TRP A 15 -7.53 20.33 -22.65
C TRP A 15 -8.31 20.19 -23.97
N VAL A 16 -9.20 21.15 -24.27
CA VAL A 16 -9.92 21.21 -25.56
C VAL A 16 -8.95 21.32 -26.74
N VAL A 17 -7.88 22.11 -26.58
CA VAL A 17 -6.84 22.23 -27.61
C VAL A 17 -6.06 20.92 -27.78
N ALA A 18 -5.75 20.21 -26.68
CA ALA A 18 -5.08 18.92 -26.73
C ALA A 18 -5.93 17.84 -27.43
N GLU A 19 -7.23 17.72 -27.13
CA GLU A 19 -8.14 16.79 -27.82
C GLU A 19 -8.27 17.09 -29.31
N THR A 20 -8.37 18.38 -29.66
CA THR A 20 -8.48 18.82 -31.05
C THR A 20 -7.22 18.42 -31.84
N LEU A 21 -6.04 18.59 -31.25
CA LEU A 21 -4.76 18.19 -31.85
C LEU A 21 -4.62 16.66 -31.96
N LEU A 22 -5.03 15.91 -30.93
CA LEU A 22 -5.01 14.44 -30.96
C LEU A 22 -5.90 13.88 -32.07
N THR A 23 -7.09 14.47 -32.23
CA THR A 23 -8.05 14.10 -33.27
C THR A 23 -7.51 14.40 -34.67
N ALA A 24 -6.90 15.58 -34.86
CA ALA A 24 -6.26 15.96 -36.12
C ALA A 24 -5.09 15.03 -36.49
N GLN A 25 -4.30 14.60 -35.50
CA GLN A 25 -3.17 13.69 -35.73
C GLN A 25 -3.62 12.27 -36.12
N LYS A 26 -4.72 11.79 -35.53
CA LYS A 26 -5.33 10.52 -35.92
C LYS A 26 -5.79 10.54 -37.38
N GLN A 27 -6.44 11.63 -37.82
CA GLN A 27 -6.87 11.81 -39.20
C GLN A 27 -5.70 11.88 -40.20
N LEU A 28 -4.55 12.42 -39.80
CA LEU A 28 -3.33 12.44 -40.63
C LEU A 28 -2.69 11.06 -40.76
N ASN A 29 -2.68 10.27 -39.69
CA ASN A 29 -2.14 8.91 -39.71
C ASN A 29 -3.01 7.95 -40.53
N ASP A 30 -4.33 8.12 -40.50
CA ASP A 30 -5.26 7.29 -41.28
C ASP A 30 -5.16 7.56 -42.79
N LYS A 31 -4.73 8.76 -43.20
CA LYS A 31 -4.48 9.09 -44.61
C LYS A 31 -3.12 8.61 -45.14
N GLY A 32 -2.22 8.12 -44.28
CA GLY A 32 -0.87 7.67 -44.64
C GLY A 32 -0.71 6.16 -44.86
N ARG A 33 -1.73 5.34 -44.60
CA ARG A 33 -1.68 3.88 -44.82
C ARG A 33 -1.93 3.54 -46.29
N ILE A 34 -0.86 3.57 -47.08
CA ILE A 34 -0.80 2.87 -48.37
C ILE A 34 -0.78 1.36 -48.08
N ALA A 35 -1.74 0.64 -48.64
CA ALA A 35 -1.91 -0.79 -48.48
C ALA A 35 -0.69 -1.55 -49.04
N THR A 36 -0.04 -2.35 -48.18
CA THR A 36 0.91 -3.39 -48.60
C THR A 36 0.18 -4.74 -48.77
N PRO A 37 0.60 -5.59 -49.73
CA PRO A 37 -0.12 -6.81 -50.06
C PRO A 37 0.06 -7.89 -48.98
N LYS A 38 -1.01 -8.67 -48.77
CA LYS A 38 -1.06 -9.87 -47.93
C LYS A 38 -0.06 -10.92 -48.41
N GLU A 39 0.79 -11.41 -47.51
CA GLU A 39 1.47 -12.69 -47.64
C GLU A 39 0.99 -13.71 -46.61
N ALA A 40 1.17 -14.97 -47.00
CA ALA A 40 0.44 -16.15 -46.61
C ALA A 40 0.61 -16.61 -45.16
N SER A 41 -0.45 -17.26 -44.70
CA SER A 41 -0.58 -18.13 -43.54
C SER A 41 0.48 -19.23 -43.46
N LEU A 42 0.97 -19.49 -42.24
CA LEU A 42 1.51 -20.79 -41.89
C LEU A 42 1.07 -21.19 -40.47
N ASP A 43 0.27 -22.25 -40.42
CA ASP A 43 -0.09 -23.05 -39.25
C ASP A 43 1.15 -23.56 -38.51
N LYS A 44 1.13 -23.50 -37.16
CA LYS A 44 1.60 -24.60 -36.29
C LYS A 44 0.87 -24.56 -34.94
N SER A 45 -0.03 -25.52 -34.79
CA SER A 45 -0.48 -26.10 -33.53
C SER A 45 0.70 -26.73 -32.78
N ASN A 46 0.74 -26.60 -31.44
CA ASN A 46 1.12 -27.70 -30.56
C ASN A 46 0.56 -27.47 -29.15
N GLU A 47 -0.22 -28.45 -28.72
CA GLU A 47 -0.76 -28.65 -27.38
C GLU A 47 0.35 -29.15 -26.45
N GLU A 48 0.50 -28.56 -25.27
CA GLU A 48 1.07 -29.26 -24.11
C GLU A 48 0.09 -29.15 -22.94
N LYS A 49 -0.46 -30.30 -22.56
CA LYS A 49 -1.32 -30.51 -21.41
C LYS A 49 -0.45 -30.73 -20.17
N GLU A 50 -0.38 -29.73 -19.29
CA GLU A 50 0.22 -29.91 -17.97
C GLU A 50 -0.82 -30.48 -16.99
N GLN A 51 -0.51 -31.65 -16.44
CA GLN A 51 -1.29 -32.34 -15.42
C GLN A 51 -1.07 -31.68 -14.05
N HIS A 52 -2.07 -30.95 -13.56
CA HIS A 52 -2.12 -30.52 -12.17
C HIS A 52 -2.33 -31.72 -11.24
N LYS A 53 -1.30 -32.08 -10.49
CA LYS A 53 -1.36 -33.06 -9.38
C LYS A 53 -1.86 -32.33 -8.12
N THR A 54 -3.16 -32.41 -7.86
CA THR A 54 -3.78 -31.85 -6.66
C THR A 54 -3.43 -32.72 -5.45
N VAL A 55 -2.54 -32.23 -4.58
CA VAL A 55 -2.28 -32.82 -3.26
C VAL A 55 -3.34 -32.26 -2.30
N SER A 56 -4.38 -33.04 -2.03
CA SER A 56 -5.38 -32.74 -1.01
C SER A 56 -4.80 -33.01 0.38
N ALA A 57 -4.26 -31.97 1.02
CA ALA A 57 -3.97 -32.02 2.44
C ALA A 57 -5.29 -31.91 3.23
N GLU A 58 -5.75 -33.02 3.81
CA GLU A 58 -6.88 -33.06 4.72
C GLU A 58 -6.53 -32.28 6.00
N TYR A 59 -6.97 -31.02 6.06
CA TYR A 59 -6.82 -30.18 7.24
C TYR A 59 -7.92 -30.54 8.25
N ASN A 60 -7.63 -31.53 9.10
CA ASN A 60 -8.51 -31.89 10.22
C ASN A 60 -8.64 -30.72 11.21
N GLY A 61 -9.90 -30.38 11.48
CA GLY A 61 -10.30 -29.13 12.11
C GLY A 61 -9.89 -28.97 13.58
N PHE A 62 -9.19 -27.87 13.84
CA PHE A 62 -9.25 -27.19 15.13
C PHE A 62 -10.44 -26.22 15.13
N ALA A 63 -11.52 -26.62 15.80
CA ALA A 63 -12.62 -25.73 16.14
C ALA A 63 -12.17 -24.76 17.23
N PHE A 64 -11.66 -23.59 16.86
CA PHE A 64 -11.43 -22.50 17.81
C PHE A 64 -12.69 -21.66 17.96
N GLY A 65 -13.38 -21.84 19.10
CA GLY A 65 -14.42 -20.93 19.54
C GLY A 65 -13.80 -19.62 20.03
N TRP A 66 -13.70 -18.63 19.16
CA TRP A 66 -13.48 -17.24 19.56
C TRP A 66 -14.83 -16.64 19.92
N ASN A 67 -15.30 -16.93 21.13
CA ASN A 67 -16.49 -16.31 21.69
C ASN A 67 -16.08 -14.97 22.30
N ASN A 68 -16.14 -13.89 21.52
CA ASN A 68 -16.02 -12.53 22.04
C ASN A 68 -17.34 -12.16 22.75
N ASN A 69 -17.44 -12.52 24.02
CA ASN A 69 -18.43 -11.98 24.94
C ASN A 69 -17.69 -11.15 25.98
N ASN A 70 -17.37 -9.90 25.64
CA ASN A 70 -16.98 -8.91 26.64
C ASN A 70 -18.26 -8.44 27.34
N ASN A 71 -18.53 -9.01 28.50
CA ASN A 71 -19.46 -8.44 29.46
C ASN A 71 -18.94 -8.73 30.87
N ASP A 72 -17.75 -8.22 31.18
CA ASP A 72 -17.25 -8.13 32.55
C ASP A 72 -17.95 -6.94 33.20
N ASN A 73 -19.04 -7.25 33.89
CA ASN A 73 -19.72 -6.35 34.81
C ASN A 73 -19.27 -6.75 36.22
N ASP A 74 -18.03 -6.42 36.57
CA ASP A 74 -17.51 -6.55 37.91
C ASP A 74 -18.14 -5.47 38.78
N ASN A 75 -19.22 -5.84 39.46
CA ASN A 75 -19.85 -5.05 40.51
C ASN A 75 -19.37 -5.60 41.86
N ASP A 76 -18.09 -5.39 42.16
CA ASP A 76 -17.52 -5.65 43.48
C ASP A 76 -17.89 -4.50 44.42
N ASN A 77 -18.98 -4.72 45.15
CA ASN A 77 -19.43 -3.87 46.25
C ASN A 77 -18.83 -4.41 47.56
N ASP A 78 -17.52 -4.25 47.74
CA ASP A 78 -16.87 -4.52 49.02
C ASP A 78 -16.85 -3.25 49.86
N ASN A 79 -17.82 -3.22 50.78
CA ASN A 79 -18.00 -2.25 51.82
C ASN A 79 -17.24 -2.72 53.06
N ASP A 80 -15.92 -2.53 53.09
CA ASP A 80 -15.12 -2.67 54.32
C ASP A 80 -14.64 -1.30 54.80
N ASN A 81 -15.46 -0.80 55.73
CA ASN A 81 -15.18 0.29 56.62
C ASN A 81 -14.30 -0.24 57.76
N ASP A 82 -13.01 0.08 57.76
CA ASP A 82 -12.20 0.05 58.99
C ASP A 82 -11.22 1.22 59.05
N ASN A 83 -11.33 1.90 60.19
CA ASN A 83 -10.74 3.16 60.57
C ASN A 83 -9.75 2.89 61.73
N HIS A 84 -8.46 3.12 61.53
CA HIS A 84 -7.46 3.37 62.59
C HIS A 84 -6.21 3.96 61.91
N ASN A 85 -5.92 5.26 62.04
CA ASN A 85 -5.37 6.00 63.18
C ASN A 85 -3.86 5.77 63.45
N ASP A 86 -3.18 6.90 63.64
CA ASP A 86 -1.85 7.13 64.26
C ASP A 86 -0.57 7.12 63.41
N ASN A 87 -0.18 8.34 63.00
CA ASN A 87 1.05 9.04 63.42
C ASN A 87 2.23 8.17 63.94
N ASN A 88 3.40 8.31 63.31
CA ASN A 88 4.55 9.07 63.84
C ASN A 88 5.91 8.52 63.33
N SER A 89 6.81 9.46 63.03
CA SER A 89 8.26 9.41 63.27
C SER A 89 9.23 9.04 62.14
N ASN A 90 10.11 10.02 61.91
CA ASN A 90 11.56 9.94 61.68
C ASN A 90 12.13 9.57 60.29
N ASN A 91 12.43 10.64 59.54
CA ASN A 91 13.77 11.19 59.38
C ASN A 91 14.94 10.18 59.28
N ASN A 92 15.57 10.11 58.09
CA ASN A 92 17.03 10.19 58.01
C ASN A 92 17.52 10.62 56.63
N ASN A 93 18.25 11.73 56.65
CA ASN A 93 19.16 12.20 55.61
C ASN A 93 20.13 11.10 55.18
N ASN A 94 20.48 11.09 53.90
CA ASN A 94 21.87 10.95 53.51
C ASN A 94 22.11 11.68 52.20
N ASP A 95 22.62 12.89 52.37
CA ASP A 95 23.44 13.60 51.40
C ASP A 95 24.59 12.68 50.97
N ASN A 96 24.79 12.55 49.65
CA ASN A 96 26.09 12.14 49.15
C ASN A 96 26.43 13.01 47.95
N GLU A 97 27.10 14.10 48.28
CA GLU A 97 27.86 14.94 47.38
C GLU A 97 28.90 14.09 46.65
N ASN A 98 28.79 13.99 45.33
CA ASN A 98 29.94 13.66 44.50
C ASN A 98 30.03 14.71 43.40
N GLU A 99 30.78 15.76 43.74
CA GLU A 99 31.31 16.76 42.82
C GLU A 99 32.10 16.05 41.71
N CYS A 100 31.63 16.17 40.47
CA CYS A 100 32.42 15.83 39.30
C CYS A 100 32.76 17.13 38.57
N PRO A 101 34.05 17.41 38.30
CA PRO A 101 34.50 18.74 37.92
C PRO A 101 34.01 19.15 36.52
N ASN A 102 33.51 20.38 36.47
CA ASN A 102 33.21 21.17 35.28
C ASN A 102 34.33 21.07 34.23
N LYS A 103 34.06 20.38 33.12
CA LYS A 103 34.78 20.59 31.85
C LYS A 103 33.97 21.57 31.00
N PRO A 104 34.52 22.74 30.65
CA PRO A 104 33.90 23.64 29.70
C PRO A 104 34.33 23.16 28.31
N ASN A 105 33.52 22.33 27.66
CA ASN A 105 33.82 21.98 26.27
C ASN A 105 32.60 22.10 25.38
N GLU A 106 32.81 22.99 24.41
CA GLU A 106 32.25 22.98 23.08
C GLU A 106 30.73 23.16 23.02
N LYS A 107 30.36 24.39 22.68
CA LYS A 107 29.11 24.68 21.98
C LYS A 107 29.07 23.79 20.74
N GLU A 108 28.57 22.57 20.90
CA GLU A 108 28.12 21.72 19.83
C GLU A 108 27.11 22.56 19.05
N LYS A 109 27.62 23.08 17.94
CA LYS A 109 26.83 23.77 16.94
C LYS A 109 25.86 22.70 16.45
N GLU A 110 24.66 22.67 17.05
CA GLU A 110 23.53 21.89 16.57
C GLU A 110 23.50 22.08 15.05
N LYS A 111 24.05 21.10 14.33
CA LYS A 111 23.75 20.92 12.94
C LYS A 111 22.28 20.59 12.99
N SER A 112 21.45 21.62 12.83
CA SER A 112 20.06 21.45 12.46
C SER A 112 20.08 20.45 11.33
N GLU A 113 19.72 19.19 11.62
CA GLU A 113 19.57 18.18 10.60
C GLU A 113 18.61 18.82 9.61
N MET A 114 19.12 19.12 8.40
CA MET A 114 18.27 19.63 7.35
C MET A 114 17.20 18.56 7.16
N GLU A 115 15.99 18.83 7.65
CA GLU A 115 14.85 17.94 7.48
C GLU A 115 14.72 17.70 5.99
N ILE A 116 15.11 16.50 5.57
CA ILE A 116 15.12 16.19 4.17
C ILE A 116 13.65 16.19 3.73
N PRO A 117 13.26 17.01 2.74
CA PRO A 117 11.88 17.10 2.32
C PRO A 117 11.34 15.70 2.00
N VAL A 118 10.22 15.35 2.61
CA VAL A 118 9.54 14.09 2.35
C VAL A 118 8.48 14.33 1.28
N MET A 119 8.55 13.60 0.16
CA MET A 119 7.51 13.67 -0.87
C MET A 119 6.14 13.42 -0.25
N LYS A 120 5.27 14.44 -0.31
CA LYS A 120 3.94 14.40 0.29
C LYS A 120 3.01 13.56 -0.56
N LEU A 121 2.39 12.54 0.02
CA LEU A 121 1.33 11.79 -0.63
C LEU A 121 -0.01 12.50 -0.43
N SER A 122 -0.95 12.34 -1.37
CA SER A 122 -2.34 12.77 -1.15
C SER A 122 -2.92 12.06 0.06
N VAL A 123 -3.95 12.66 0.67
CA VAL A 123 -4.64 12.08 1.84
C VAL A 123 -5.11 10.66 1.54
N ARG A 124 -5.66 10.43 0.34
CA ARG A 124 -6.12 9.11 -0.10
C ARG A 124 -5.00 8.06 -0.09
N PHE A 125 -3.83 8.40 -0.61
CA PHE A 125 -2.68 7.47 -0.62
C PHE A 125 -2.10 7.28 0.77
N HIS A 126 -2.08 8.33 1.59
CA HIS A 126 -1.68 8.22 3.00
C HIS A 126 -2.58 7.25 3.77
N THR A 127 -3.91 7.37 3.64
CA THR A 127 -4.87 6.46 4.26
C THR A 127 -4.65 5.01 3.79
N LEU A 128 -4.31 4.79 2.53
CA LEU A 128 -4.01 3.43 2.03
C LEU A 128 -2.69 2.87 2.59
N VAL A 129 -1.67 3.70 2.77
CA VAL A 129 -0.41 3.33 3.46
C VAL A 129 -0.67 2.96 4.92
N GLU A 130 -1.51 3.71 5.62
CA GLU A 130 -1.89 3.41 7.01
C GLU A 130 -2.67 2.08 7.11
N LYS A 131 -3.65 1.87 6.22
CA LYS A 131 -4.37 0.59 6.10
C LYS A 131 -3.41 -0.58 5.84
N PHE A 132 -2.40 -0.39 5.00
CA PHE A 132 -1.37 -1.39 4.74
C PHE A 132 -0.56 -1.71 6.00
N SER A 133 -0.10 -0.70 6.75
CA SER A 133 0.62 -0.91 8.00
C SER A 133 -0.19 -1.69 9.03
N CYS A 134 -1.50 -1.39 9.16
CA CYS A 134 -2.39 -2.15 10.03
C CYS A 134 -2.61 -3.59 9.55
N LEU A 135 -2.67 -3.83 8.23
CA LEU A 135 -2.75 -5.17 7.65
C LEU A 135 -1.52 -6.01 8.01
N GLU A 136 -0.31 -5.48 7.81
CA GLU A 136 0.94 -6.17 8.14
C GLU A 136 1.03 -6.48 9.64
N LEU A 137 0.71 -5.52 10.49
CA LEU A 137 0.71 -5.70 11.94
C LEU A 137 -0.32 -6.76 12.38
N THR A 138 -1.53 -6.74 11.79
CA THR A 138 -2.56 -7.76 12.06
C THR A 138 -2.09 -9.15 11.65
N LEU A 139 -1.52 -9.30 10.46
CA LEU A 139 -0.99 -10.58 9.97
C LEU A 139 0.16 -11.07 10.85
N MET A 140 1.05 -10.18 11.30
CA MET A 140 2.12 -10.51 12.25
C MET A 140 1.55 -11.06 13.56
N MET A 141 0.53 -10.40 14.13
CA MET A 141 -0.14 -10.85 15.36
C MET A 141 -0.88 -12.19 15.19
N CYS A 142 -1.47 -12.44 14.01
CA CYS A 142 -2.09 -13.73 13.74
C CYS A 142 -1.05 -14.84 13.60
N GLN A 143 0.02 -14.61 12.84
CA GLN A 143 1.07 -15.61 12.63
C GLN A 143 1.83 -15.97 13.90
N SER A 144 2.08 -15.01 14.81
CA SER A 144 2.71 -15.29 16.11
C SER A 144 1.87 -16.23 17.00
N ARG A 145 0.57 -16.35 16.73
CA ARG A 145 -0.37 -17.31 17.35
C ARG A 145 -0.56 -18.57 16.52
N ASN A 146 0.33 -18.85 15.56
CA ASN A 146 0.26 -19.96 14.62
C ASN A 146 -0.96 -19.92 13.66
N HIS A 147 -1.57 -18.74 13.47
CA HIS A 147 -2.62 -18.54 12.48
C HIS A 147 -2.04 -17.98 11.17
N PHE A 148 -1.51 -18.88 10.33
CA PHE A 148 -0.93 -18.51 9.03
C PHE A 148 -1.99 -18.16 7.97
N TYR A 149 -3.16 -18.78 8.07
CA TYR A 149 -4.26 -18.62 7.13
C TYR A 149 -5.38 -17.81 7.76
N VAL A 150 -5.39 -16.50 7.52
CA VAL A 150 -6.33 -15.58 8.16
C VAL A 150 -7.50 -15.27 7.25
N GLN A 151 -8.72 -15.35 7.77
CA GLN A 151 -9.92 -14.97 7.01
C GLN A 151 -9.92 -13.46 6.74
N PHE A 152 -10.18 -13.06 5.48
CA PHE A 152 -10.23 -11.66 5.10
C PHE A 152 -11.21 -10.84 5.95
N GLN A 153 -12.36 -11.43 6.32
CA GLN A 153 -13.35 -10.77 7.18
C GLN A 153 -12.79 -10.44 8.57
N HIS A 154 -11.92 -11.29 9.11
CA HIS A 154 -11.27 -11.05 10.40
C HIS A 154 -10.23 -9.93 10.28
N LEU A 155 -9.39 -9.99 9.23
CA LEU A 155 -8.43 -8.91 8.93
C LEU A 155 -9.12 -7.57 8.80
N LYS A 156 -10.23 -7.51 8.06
CA LYS A 156 -11.04 -6.31 7.89
C LYS A 156 -11.45 -5.72 9.24
N GLN A 157 -12.03 -6.52 10.13
CA GLN A 157 -12.49 -6.05 11.45
C GLN A 157 -11.33 -5.49 12.28
N CYS A 158 -10.19 -6.20 12.32
CA CYS A 158 -9.02 -5.74 13.07
C CYS A 158 -8.45 -4.43 12.50
N ILE A 159 -8.31 -4.33 11.18
CA ILE A 159 -7.80 -3.12 10.52
C ILE A 159 -8.71 -1.93 10.79
N GLU A 160 -10.03 -2.10 10.61
CA GLU A 160 -11.02 -1.03 10.86
C GLU A 160 -10.98 -0.53 12.30
N GLN A 161 -10.75 -1.43 13.27
CA GLN A 161 -10.58 -1.06 14.68
C GLN A 161 -9.27 -0.30 14.93
N MET A 162 -8.18 -0.70 14.27
CA MET A 162 -6.85 -0.12 14.50
C MET A 162 -6.69 1.27 13.86
N CYS A 163 -7.00 1.42 12.57
CA CYS A 163 -6.81 2.69 11.86
C CYS A 163 -8.03 3.62 11.89
N LYS A 164 -9.17 3.18 12.48
CA LYS A 164 -10.41 3.96 12.54
C LYS A 164 -10.94 4.39 11.14
N HIS A 165 -10.54 3.67 10.10
CA HIS A 165 -10.98 3.86 8.72
C HIS A 165 -11.69 2.60 8.21
N THR A 166 -12.64 2.75 7.29
CA THR A 166 -13.28 1.60 6.63
C THR A 166 -12.28 0.85 5.76
N PHE A 167 -12.29 -0.48 5.82
CA PHE A 167 -11.40 -1.33 5.03
C PHE A 167 -12.22 -2.20 4.09
N THR A 168 -12.16 -1.86 2.81
CA THR A 168 -12.98 -2.49 1.77
C THR A 168 -12.18 -3.52 0.96
N PRO A 169 -12.85 -4.44 0.25
CA PRO A 169 -12.17 -5.29 -0.74
C PRO A 169 -11.41 -4.48 -1.81
N CYS A 170 -11.89 -3.29 -2.16
CA CYS A 170 -11.21 -2.39 -3.10
C CYS A 170 -9.85 -1.92 -2.57
N ASP A 171 -9.77 -1.53 -1.29
CA ASP A 171 -8.51 -1.15 -0.65
C ASP A 171 -7.50 -2.30 -0.69
N PHE A 172 -7.95 -3.51 -0.35
CA PHE A 172 -7.10 -4.69 -0.38
C PHE A 172 -6.62 -5.03 -1.79
N ARG A 173 -7.47 -4.90 -2.81
CA ARG A 173 -7.05 -5.07 -4.20
C ARG A 173 -6.05 -4.02 -4.64
N GLN A 174 -6.16 -2.76 -4.20
CA GLN A 174 -5.16 -1.73 -4.48
C GLN A 174 -3.81 -2.06 -3.81
N ILE A 175 -3.85 -2.63 -2.60
CA ILE A 175 -2.64 -3.14 -1.95
C ILE A 175 -2.01 -4.26 -2.78
N LEU A 176 -2.80 -5.24 -3.22
CA LEU A 176 -2.33 -6.33 -4.08
C LEU A 176 -1.77 -5.85 -5.41
N TYR A 177 -2.27 -4.75 -5.98
CA TYR A 177 -1.70 -4.15 -7.18
C TYR A 177 -0.26 -3.66 -6.95
N LEU A 178 -0.01 -3.02 -5.80
CA LEU A 178 1.30 -2.42 -5.48
C LEU A 178 2.33 -3.44 -4.98
N VAL A 179 1.89 -4.49 -4.27
CA VAL A 179 2.77 -5.50 -3.67
C VAL A 179 2.17 -6.93 -3.77
N PRO A 180 1.95 -7.45 -4.99
CA PRO A 180 1.27 -8.75 -5.18
C PRO A 180 2.03 -9.92 -4.55
N HIS A 181 3.35 -9.80 -4.42
CA HIS A 181 4.24 -10.85 -3.94
C HIS A 181 4.30 -10.96 -2.41
N PHE A 182 3.68 -10.04 -1.65
CA PHE A 182 3.68 -10.11 -0.18
C PHE A 182 2.69 -11.13 0.36
N TYR A 183 1.66 -11.48 -0.41
CA TYR A 183 0.56 -12.27 0.06
C TYR A 183 0.33 -13.51 -0.79
N ASP A 184 -0.14 -14.57 -0.13
CA ASP A 184 -0.85 -15.67 -0.76
C ASP A 184 -2.33 -15.52 -0.44
N VAL A 185 -3.15 -15.47 -1.47
CA VAL A 185 -4.59 -15.21 -1.37
C VAL A 185 -5.33 -16.35 -2.05
N SER A 186 -6.17 -17.06 -1.30
CA SER A 186 -6.89 -18.23 -1.80
C SER A 186 -8.28 -18.33 -1.19
N TRP A 187 -9.21 -18.94 -1.92
CA TRP A 187 -10.50 -19.36 -1.35
C TRP A 187 -10.33 -20.72 -0.68
N LYS A 188 -10.73 -20.84 0.58
CA LYS A 188 -10.76 -22.13 1.30
C LYS A 188 -12.14 -22.41 1.86
N SER A 189 -12.56 -23.66 1.77
CA SER A 189 -13.80 -24.13 2.36
C SER A 189 -13.56 -24.53 3.82
N ILE A 190 -14.24 -23.83 4.71
CA ILE A 190 -14.11 -24.00 6.16
C ILE A 190 -15.42 -24.57 6.69
N TRP A 191 -15.32 -25.60 7.52
CA TRP A 191 -16.46 -26.12 8.26
C TRP A 191 -16.84 -25.18 9.40
N ILE A 192 -18.04 -24.63 9.33
CA ILE A 192 -18.64 -23.89 10.44
C ILE A 192 -19.55 -24.85 11.19
N ARG A 193 -19.11 -25.23 12.39
CA ARG A 193 -19.94 -25.97 13.33
C ARG A 193 -20.89 -24.99 14.01
N SER A 194 -22.15 -25.05 13.66
CA SER A 194 -23.24 -24.44 14.43
C SER A 194 -23.87 -25.52 15.31
N LEU A 195 -24.45 -25.13 16.45
CA LEU A 195 -25.19 -26.04 17.35
C LEU A 195 -26.27 -26.86 16.62
N ARG A 196 -26.77 -26.36 15.48
CA ARG A 196 -27.87 -26.97 14.71
C ARG A 196 -27.46 -27.55 13.36
N SER A 197 -26.29 -27.21 12.82
CA SER A 197 -25.86 -27.70 11.50
C SER A 197 -24.35 -27.56 11.31
N ASN A 198 -23.78 -28.49 10.56
CA ASN A 198 -22.43 -28.34 10.01
C ASN A 198 -22.58 -27.82 8.58
N LYS A 199 -22.19 -26.57 8.34
CA LYS A 199 -22.22 -25.96 7.01
C LYS A 199 -20.80 -25.70 6.55
N ARG A 200 -20.47 -26.07 5.31
CA ARG A 200 -19.24 -25.61 4.66
C ARG A 200 -19.46 -24.20 4.12
N GLU A 201 -18.56 -23.29 4.45
CA GLU A 201 -18.54 -21.96 3.86
C GLU A 201 -17.19 -21.69 3.22
N THR A 202 -17.22 -21.27 1.96
CA THR A 202 -16.03 -20.85 1.23
C THR A 202 -15.67 -19.41 1.60
N LYS A 203 -14.50 -19.22 2.21
CA LYS A 203 -14.01 -17.93 2.70
C LYS A 203 -12.70 -17.56 2.02
N LEU A 204 -12.49 -16.27 1.80
CA LEU A 204 -11.23 -15.73 1.30
C LEU A 204 -10.21 -15.72 2.44
N ILE A 205 -9.07 -16.35 2.20
CA ILE A 205 -7.96 -16.51 3.13
C ILE A 205 -6.77 -15.74 2.60
N VAL A 206 -6.10 -15.05 3.51
CA VAL A 206 -4.88 -14.28 3.24
C VAL A 206 -3.79 -14.81 4.16
N SER A 207 -2.61 -15.04 3.59
CA SER A 207 -1.37 -15.38 4.31
C SER A 207 -0.27 -14.44 3.86
N ALA A 208 0.53 -13.91 4.79
CA ALA A 208 1.77 -13.22 4.43
C ALA A 208 2.81 -14.26 3.99
N LYS A 209 3.45 -14.05 2.85
CA LYS A 209 4.61 -14.83 2.39
C LYS A 209 5.84 -14.43 3.21
N SER A 210 6.86 -15.28 3.29
CA SER A 210 8.19 -14.90 3.79
C SER A 210 9.05 -14.34 2.65
N ASP A 211 9.90 -13.35 2.90
CA ASP A 211 10.82 -12.81 1.88
C ASP A 211 11.88 -13.83 1.42
N ASP A 212 12.03 -14.94 2.14
CA ASP A 212 13.13 -15.89 1.99
C ASP A 212 12.89 -17.02 0.98
N ASP A 213 11.87 -16.91 0.12
CA ASP A 213 11.62 -17.93 -0.93
C ASP A 213 12.76 -17.97 -1.98
N THR A 214 13.73 -17.05 -1.90
CA THR A 214 14.92 -16.98 -2.76
C THR A 214 16.12 -17.78 -2.24
N GLU A 215 16.11 -18.25 -0.98
CA GLU A 215 17.18 -19.12 -0.46
C GLU A 215 16.83 -20.59 -0.71
N ALA A 216 17.19 -21.04 -1.90
CA ALA A 216 17.21 -22.46 -2.25
C ALA A 216 18.10 -23.26 -1.29
N GLN A 217 17.56 -24.37 -0.79
CA GLN A 217 18.30 -25.54 -0.31
C GLN A 217 19.32 -25.31 0.82
N VAL A 218 18.82 -25.22 2.06
CA VAL A 218 19.59 -25.78 3.19
C VAL A 218 18.73 -26.89 3.80
N ASP A 219 19.14 -28.13 3.52
CA ASP A 219 18.55 -29.41 3.92
C ASP A 219 18.59 -29.66 5.44
N THR A 220 18.08 -28.72 6.24
CA THR A 220 17.91 -28.96 7.67
C THR A 220 16.44 -28.88 8.03
N GLN A 221 15.90 -30.08 8.24
CA GLN A 221 14.57 -30.52 8.66
C GLN A 221 14.00 -29.89 9.95
N GLN A 222 14.43 -28.70 10.33
CA GLN A 222 13.67 -27.88 11.27
C GLN A 222 12.84 -26.92 10.44
N MET A 223 11.54 -27.24 10.28
CA MET A 223 10.49 -26.30 9.86
C MET A 223 10.47 -25.15 10.87
N LYS A 224 11.45 -24.26 10.79
CA LYS A 224 11.45 -23.00 11.50
C LYS A 224 10.38 -22.19 10.78
N GLN A 225 9.14 -22.30 11.26
CA GLN A 225 8.05 -21.43 10.83
C GLN A 225 8.60 -20.01 10.91
N LYS A 226 8.84 -19.40 9.75
CA LYS A 226 9.37 -18.04 9.67
C LYS A 226 8.22 -17.12 10.03
N PHE A 227 8.14 -16.80 11.32
CA PHE A 227 7.19 -15.83 11.83
C PHE A 227 7.51 -14.45 11.25
N MET A 228 6.49 -13.68 10.86
CA MET A 228 6.69 -12.26 10.63
C MET A 228 7.21 -11.60 11.92
N CYS A 229 8.30 -10.84 11.80
CA CYS A 229 8.88 -10.05 12.88
C CYS A 229 8.70 -8.54 12.58
N ALA A 230 8.88 -7.70 13.60
CA ALA A 230 8.69 -6.26 13.48
C ALA A 230 9.59 -5.63 12.38
N SER A 231 10.85 -6.07 12.27
CA SER A 231 11.77 -5.55 11.25
C SER A 231 11.34 -5.90 9.82
N LEU A 232 10.70 -7.05 9.61
CA LEU A 232 10.12 -7.43 8.32
C LEU A 232 8.91 -6.54 8.00
N VAL A 233 8.03 -6.32 8.97
CA VAL A 233 6.87 -5.41 8.82
C VAL A 233 7.33 -4.00 8.44
N ASP A 234 8.32 -3.45 9.16
CA ASP A 234 8.87 -2.12 8.86
C ASP A 234 9.46 -2.04 7.44
N ARG A 235 10.20 -3.07 7.04
CA ARG A 235 10.76 -3.17 5.68
C ARG A 235 9.65 -3.18 4.62
N ARG A 236 8.60 -3.98 4.83
CA ARG A 236 7.46 -4.07 3.91
C ARG A 236 6.66 -2.78 3.83
N CYS A 237 6.44 -2.11 4.95
CA CYS A 237 5.82 -0.78 5.01
C CYS A 237 6.63 0.25 4.21
N LYS A 238 7.96 0.21 4.31
CA LYS A 238 8.84 1.05 3.50
C LYS A 238 8.72 0.74 2.01
N VAL A 239 8.81 -0.54 1.62
CA VAL A 239 8.67 -0.96 0.20
C VAL A 239 7.30 -0.56 -0.37
N PHE A 240 6.23 -0.75 0.39
CA PHE A 240 4.89 -0.35 -0.02
C PHE A 240 4.78 1.15 -0.27
N ARG A 241 5.33 1.96 0.65
CA ARG A 241 5.39 3.41 0.53
C ARG A 241 6.22 3.85 -0.67
N ASP A 242 7.36 3.21 -0.93
CA ASP A 242 8.22 3.51 -2.07
C ASP A 242 7.52 3.14 -3.38
N ASN A 243 6.81 2.01 -3.45
CA ASN A 243 5.98 1.63 -4.60
C ASN A 243 4.84 2.62 -4.84
N MET A 244 4.22 3.15 -3.78
CA MET A 244 3.21 4.21 -3.88
C MET A 244 3.80 5.49 -4.49
N ILE A 245 4.98 5.91 -4.06
CA ILE A 245 5.68 7.08 -4.60
C ILE A 245 6.04 6.86 -6.08
N CYS A 246 6.53 5.66 -6.43
CA CYS A 246 6.79 5.29 -7.82
C CYS A 246 5.51 5.32 -8.68
N PHE A 247 4.38 4.81 -8.16
CA PHE A 247 3.09 4.90 -8.86
C PHE A 247 2.69 6.36 -9.12
N VAL A 248 2.80 7.23 -8.11
CA VAL A 248 2.51 8.66 -8.25
C VAL A 248 3.45 9.31 -9.27
N ARG A 249 4.75 8.99 -9.24
CA ARG A 249 5.74 9.46 -10.21
C ARG A 249 5.35 9.08 -11.62
N ASP A 250 5.02 7.83 -11.87
CA ASP A 250 4.77 7.35 -13.23
C ASP A 250 3.55 8.06 -13.82
N LYS A 251 2.54 8.38 -12.99
CA LYS A 251 1.40 9.22 -13.38
C LYS A 251 1.79 10.69 -13.58
N HIS A 252 2.65 11.24 -12.71
CA HIS A 252 3.21 12.59 -12.89
C HIS A 252 3.94 12.71 -14.23
N GLN A 253 4.83 11.76 -14.54
CA GLN A 253 5.62 11.76 -15.76
C GLN A 253 4.73 11.66 -17.00
N VAL A 254 3.69 10.82 -17.01
CA VAL A 254 2.76 10.75 -18.15
C VAL A 254 2.02 12.07 -18.35
N ASN A 255 1.51 12.69 -17.28
CA ASN A 255 0.83 13.98 -17.39
C ASN A 255 1.78 15.08 -17.86
N PHE A 256 2.99 15.12 -17.31
CA PHE A 256 4.01 16.09 -17.68
C PHE A 256 4.52 15.89 -19.11
N LEU A 257 4.77 14.64 -19.52
CA LEU A 257 5.16 14.29 -20.88
C LEU A 257 4.04 14.55 -21.87
N LEU A 258 2.76 14.38 -21.52
CA LEU A 258 1.65 14.75 -22.40
C LEU A 258 1.64 16.26 -22.67
N VAL A 259 1.87 17.08 -21.64
CA VAL A 259 2.09 18.53 -21.81
C VAL A 259 3.30 18.78 -22.72
N PHE A 260 4.38 18.02 -22.55
CA PHE A 260 5.58 18.10 -23.38
C PHE A 260 5.43 17.52 -24.81
N PHE A 261 4.51 16.60 -25.07
CA PHE A 261 4.30 16.01 -26.41
C PHE A 261 3.30 16.83 -27.22
N CYS A 262 2.30 17.45 -26.58
CA CYS A 262 1.50 18.52 -27.19
C CYS A 262 2.38 19.70 -27.67
N TYR A 263 3.60 19.80 -27.16
CA TYR A 263 4.64 20.76 -27.53
C TYR A 263 5.37 20.42 -28.84
N ASN A 264 5.49 19.14 -29.21
CA ASN A 264 6.34 18.72 -30.32
C ASN A 264 5.89 19.24 -31.70
N PRO A 265 4.58 19.44 -32.00
CA PRO A 265 4.15 20.15 -33.20
C PRO A 265 4.64 21.60 -33.27
N ILE A 266 4.83 22.25 -32.11
CA ILE A 266 5.21 23.67 -31.98
C ILE A 266 6.70 23.88 -32.30
N LYS A 267 7.55 22.85 -32.20
CA LYS A 267 8.97 22.92 -32.62
C LYS A 267 9.17 23.35 -34.08
N LYS A 268 8.20 23.09 -34.96
CA LYS A 268 8.25 23.54 -36.36
C LYS A 268 8.03 25.06 -36.51
N LEU A 269 7.53 25.74 -35.48
CA LEU A 269 7.37 27.19 -35.40
C LEU A 269 8.54 27.79 -34.58
N GLY A 270 9.76 27.80 -35.14
CA GLY A 270 11.02 28.07 -34.43
C GLY A 270 11.07 29.30 -33.51
N VAL A 271 10.23 30.32 -33.71
CA VAL A 271 10.09 31.48 -32.81
C VAL A 271 9.42 31.10 -31.49
N PHE A 272 8.39 30.26 -31.52
CA PHE A 272 7.68 29.79 -30.33
C PHE A 272 8.54 28.87 -29.48
N TYR A 273 9.42 28.06 -30.11
CA TYR A 273 10.26 27.12 -29.37
C TYR A 273 11.20 27.80 -28.37
N ASN A 274 11.84 28.91 -28.74
CA ASN A 274 12.75 29.63 -27.85
C ASN A 274 12.01 30.39 -26.74
N LEU A 275 10.87 31.01 -27.07
CA LEU A 275 9.98 31.65 -26.09
C LEU A 275 9.47 30.64 -25.06
N LEU A 276 9.11 29.45 -25.53
CA LEU A 276 8.51 28.42 -24.72
C LEU A 276 9.56 27.60 -23.95
N LYS A 277 10.77 27.39 -24.49
CA LYS A 277 11.91 26.83 -23.74
C LYS A 277 12.33 27.79 -22.62
N LYS A 278 12.41 29.08 -22.94
CA LYS A 278 12.64 30.13 -21.94
C LYS A 278 11.53 30.12 -20.90
N TRP A 279 10.26 30.03 -21.31
CA TRP A 279 9.13 29.90 -20.38
C TRP A 279 9.24 28.64 -19.51
N LEU A 280 9.59 27.46 -20.05
CA LEU A 280 9.77 26.22 -19.29
C LEU A 280 10.93 26.33 -18.28
N VAL A 281 12.03 27.00 -18.63
CA VAL A 281 13.16 27.25 -17.72
C VAL A 281 12.81 28.29 -16.67
N ASP A 282 12.20 29.41 -17.08
CA ASP A 282 11.76 30.50 -16.22
C ASP A 282 10.68 30.03 -15.21
N ASN A 283 9.92 28.99 -15.55
CA ASN A 283 8.95 28.33 -14.67
C ASN A 283 9.48 27.02 -14.04
N ASN A 284 10.78 26.70 -14.16
CA ASN A 284 11.42 25.51 -13.56
C ASN A 284 10.87 24.13 -14.00
N LEU A 285 10.14 24.06 -15.11
CA LEU A 285 9.48 22.85 -15.60
C LEU A 285 10.48 21.89 -16.28
N MET A 286 11.55 22.39 -16.91
CA MET A 286 12.46 21.56 -17.71
C MET A 286 13.54 20.80 -16.92
N ILE A 287 13.71 21.07 -15.62
CA ILE A 287 14.76 20.50 -14.74
C ILE A 287 14.14 20.16 -13.37
N PHE A 288 12.97 19.52 -13.40
CA PHE A 288 12.29 19.09 -12.19
C PHE A 288 12.27 17.56 -12.15
N ASP A 289 13.27 16.97 -11.49
CA ASP A 289 13.19 15.58 -11.04
C ASP A 289 12.62 15.56 -9.61
N PRO A 290 11.39 15.03 -9.40
CA PRO A 290 10.78 14.95 -8.07
C PRO A 290 11.62 14.16 -7.06
N PHE A 291 12.50 13.25 -7.48
CA PHE A 291 13.30 12.42 -6.58
C PHE A 291 14.58 13.10 -6.13
N GLU A 292 15.24 13.83 -7.03
CA GLU A 292 16.40 14.65 -6.67
C GLU A 292 16.00 15.73 -5.67
N ARG A 293 14.82 16.34 -5.88
CA ARG A 293 14.31 17.40 -5.01
C ARG A 293 13.46 16.90 -3.84
N ARG A 294 13.01 15.65 -3.89
CA ARG A 294 12.07 15.02 -2.95
C ARG A 294 10.80 15.85 -2.70
N GLU A 295 10.37 16.58 -3.72
CA GLU A 295 9.18 17.42 -3.68
C GLU A 295 8.41 17.24 -4.98
N TRP A 296 7.08 17.39 -4.91
CA TRP A 296 6.25 17.45 -6.12
C TRP A 296 6.27 18.87 -6.68
N HIS A 297 6.09 18.99 -8.00
CA HIS A 297 5.96 20.30 -8.61
C HIS A 297 4.72 21.01 -8.03
N ASN A 298 4.80 22.32 -7.77
CA ASN A 298 3.72 23.06 -7.11
C ASN A 298 2.39 23.05 -7.89
N GLU A 299 2.44 22.88 -9.21
CA GLU A 299 1.26 22.77 -10.08
C GLU A 299 0.75 21.33 -10.20
N PHE A 300 1.47 20.35 -9.64
CA PHE A 300 1.03 18.97 -9.65
C PHE A 300 0.07 18.70 -8.51
N GLU A 301 -1.22 18.65 -8.85
CA GLU A 301 -2.27 18.30 -7.91
C GLU A 301 -2.30 16.79 -7.66
N VAL A 302 -1.52 16.33 -6.68
CA VAL A 302 -1.43 14.91 -6.26
C VAL A 302 -2.82 14.32 -5.94
N ASP A 303 -3.75 15.15 -5.46
CA ASP A 303 -5.11 14.73 -5.12
C ASP A 303 -5.97 14.37 -6.35
N GLN A 304 -5.64 14.90 -7.53
CA GLN A 304 -6.36 14.61 -8.78
C GLN A 304 -5.90 13.31 -9.46
N LEU A 305 -4.93 12.60 -8.88
CA LEU A 305 -4.39 11.41 -9.52
C LEU A 305 -5.42 10.29 -9.67
N ALA A 306 -5.32 9.60 -10.80
CA ALA A 306 -6.12 8.43 -11.10
C ALA A 306 -6.13 7.43 -9.94
N VAL A 307 -7.26 6.77 -9.77
CA VAL A 307 -7.43 5.69 -8.78
C VAL A 307 -6.40 4.60 -9.06
N ILE A 308 -5.78 4.06 -8.00
CA ILE A 308 -4.86 2.92 -8.13
C ILE A 308 -5.65 1.74 -8.73
N PRO A 309 -5.14 1.10 -9.80
CA PRO A 309 -5.79 -0.07 -10.37
C PRO A 309 -5.95 -1.18 -9.32
N PHE A 310 -6.88 -2.10 -9.60
CA PHE A 310 -7.11 -3.23 -8.71
C PHE A 310 -6.22 -4.40 -9.08
N GLY A 311 -5.54 -4.98 -8.09
CA GLY A 311 -4.90 -6.27 -8.21
C GLY A 311 -5.92 -7.39 -8.35
N ASP A 312 -5.47 -8.50 -8.88
CA ASP A 312 -6.29 -9.68 -9.09
C ASP A 312 -6.55 -10.40 -7.77
N LEU A 313 -7.79 -10.86 -7.61
CA LEU A 313 -8.18 -11.80 -6.57
C LEU A 313 -8.45 -13.15 -7.24
N PRO A 314 -8.17 -14.27 -6.57
CA PRO A 314 -8.57 -15.57 -7.09
C PRO A 314 -10.09 -15.60 -7.30
N GLU A 315 -10.54 -16.19 -8.39
CA GLU A 315 -11.95 -16.39 -8.65
C GLU A 315 -12.57 -17.28 -7.56
N LYS A 316 -13.77 -16.90 -7.09
CA LYS A 316 -14.49 -17.70 -6.11
C LYS A 316 -14.98 -18.97 -6.81
N PRO A 317 -14.68 -20.18 -6.29
CA PRO A 317 -15.11 -21.42 -6.92
C PRO A 317 -16.65 -21.46 -7.00
N ALA A 318 -17.18 -21.65 -8.21
CA ALA A 318 -18.62 -21.53 -8.50
C ALA A 318 -19.47 -22.69 -7.94
N ASN A 319 -18.88 -23.84 -7.58
CA ASN A 319 -19.58 -25.14 -7.63
C ASN A 319 -19.52 -26.06 -6.40
N GLU A 320 -19.05 -25.65 -5.22
CA GLU A 320 -19.02 -26.58 -4.08
C GLU A 320 -20.37 -26.82 -3.37
N LEU A 321 -21.44 -26.10 -3.75
CA LEU A 321 -22.73 -26.14 -3.04
C LEU A 321 -23.66 -27.31 -3.42
N ARG A 322 -23.26 -28.26 -4.28
CA ARG A 322 -24.20 -29.30 -4.78
C ARG A 322 -23.84 -30.76 -4.52
N LEU A 323 -22.71 -31.07 -3.86
CA LEU A 323 -22.21 -32.45 -3.79
C LEU A 323 -22.60 -33.26 -2.54
N HIS A 324 -23.50 -32.78 -1.66
CA HIS A 324 -23.83 -33.50 -0.42
C HIS A 324 -25.32 -33.55 -0.02
N GLU A 325 -26.24 -33.45 -0.97
CA GLU A 325 -27.66 -33.80 -0.72
C GLU A 325 -27.99 -35.27 -1.08
N SER A 326 -27.03 -36.19 -0.96
CA SER A 326 -27.21 -37.63 -1.22
C SER A 326 -27.07 -38.46 0.05
#